data_AF-A0A0S8KD88-F1
#
_entry.id   AF-A0A0S8KD88-F1
#
_cell.length_a   1.000
_cell.length_b   1.000
_cell.length_c   1.000
_cell.angle_alpha   90.00
_cell.angle_beta   90.00
_cell.angle_gamma   90.00
#
_symmetry.space_group_name_H-M   'P 1'
#
loop_
_entity.id
_entity.type
_entity.pdbx_description
1 polymer ?
#
loop_
_entity_poly.entity_id
_entity_poly.type
_entity_poly.pdbx_seq_one_letter_code
_entity_poly.pdbx_strand_id
1 'polypeptide(L)'
;MDLWEKIKKGLEDGASTVSEKAAEWLKTSAEVVKEGAERVSEKTVYGSRLAKLKWEYRGIQKDIEREFTDLGGKTYDLLCENREADLEKETGENIQKLRFLEKDLENKEREIEQLPKVFEMESIDKRNIQDLKKDLEAGGGAIEQTVIEDKSPFLGKKLKEIKLPEDTLVGTIVREEEVIIPDGETAFQLGDKVTLLGKRKDVEKAIEQIRPQC
;
A
#
# COMPACT_ATOMS: atom_id res chain seq x y z
N MET A 1 26.74 8.02 -38.03
CA MET A 1 27.25 6.75 -37.47
C MET A 1 27.08 6.62 -35.94
N ASP A 2 26.70 7.67 -35.19
CA ASP A 2 26.73 7.66 -33.71
C ASP A 2 25.35 7.45 -33.03
N LEU A 3 24.24 7.55 -33.77
CA LEU A 3 22.89 7.40 -33.21
C LEU A 3 22.48 5.92 -33.06
N TRP A 4 22.89 5.09 -34.01
CA TRP A 4 22.49 3.68 -34.05
C TRP A 4 23.18 2.85 -32.97
N GLU A 5 24.45 3.11 -32.65
CA GLU A 5 25.07 2.48 -31.49
C GLU A 5 24.41 2.90 -30.17
N LYS A 6 23.98 4.16 -30.04
CA LYS A 6 23.29 4.64 -28.85
C LYS A 6 21.91 4.03 -28.66
N ILE A 7 21.14 3.89 -29.74
CA ILE A 7 19.82 3.24 -29.70
C ILE A 7 19.97 1.74 -29.40
N LYS A 8 20.91 1.06 -30.06
CA LYS A 8 21.15 -0.37 -29.83
C LYS A 8 21.61 -0.67 -28.41
N LYS A 9 22.53 0.15 -27.89
CA LYS A 9 23.00 0.05 -26.51
C LYS A 9 21.88 0.34 -25.50
N GLY A 10 21.06 1.35 -25.73
CA GLY A 10 19.90 1.65 -24.86
C GLY A 10 18.85 0.53 -24.84
N LEU A 11 18.62 -0.13 -25.99
CA LEU A 11 17.74 -1.29 -26.13
C LEU A 11 18.28 -2.52 -25.37
N GLU A 12 19.56 -2.84 -25.53
CA GLU A 12 20.21 -4.00 -24.89
C GLU A 12 20.34 -3.81 -23.36
N ASP A 13 20.71 -2.60 -22.92
CA ASP A 13 20.83 -2.25 -21.50
C ASP A 13 19.45 -2.21 -20.82
N GLY A 14 18.41 -1.71 -21.49
CA GLY A 14 17.04 -1.69 -20.98
C GLY A 14 16.42 -3.09 -20.84
N ALA A 15 16.55 -3.93 -21.87
CA ALA A 15 15.97 -5.27 -21.87
C ALA A 15 16.61 -6.22 -20.83
N SER A 16 17.94 -6.13 -20.65
CA SER A 16 18.67 -6.92 -19.66
C SER A 16 18.31 -6.53 -18.23
N THR A 17 18.24 -5.22 -17.95
CA THR A 17 17.85 -4.68 -16.64
C THR A 17 16.42 -5.08 -16.25
N VAL A 18 15.48 -5.05 -17.20
CA VAL A 18 14.08 -5.44 -16.96
C VAL A 18 13.99 -6.95 -16.67
N SER A 19 14.72 -7.79 -17.40
CA SER A 19 14.71 -9.24 -17.22
C SER A 19 15.34 -9.68 -15.89
N GLU A 20 16.49 -9.11 -15.50
CA GLU A 20 17.15 -9.44 -14.23
C GLU A 20 16.30 -9.02 -13.02
N LYS A 21 15.76 -7.80 -13.04
CA LYS A 21 14.86 -7.32 -11.99
C LYS A 21 13.60 -8.19 -11.91
N ALA A 22 13.00 -8.59 -13.03
CA ALA A 22 11.83 -9.47 -13.02
C ALA A 22 12.12 -10.83 -12.33
N ALA A 23 13.31 -11.40 -12.53
CA ALA A 23 13.72 -12.67 -11.93
C ALA A 23 13.97 -12.54 -10.41
N GLU A 24 14.61 -11.46 -9.96
CA GLU A 24 14.81 -11.15 -8.54
C GLU A 24 13.46 -10.99 -7.82
N TRP A 25 12.54 -10.26 -8.43
CA TRP A 25 11.18 -10.02 -7.91
C TRP A 25 10.33 -11.28 -7.80
N LEU A 26 10.46 -12.23 -8.73
CA LEU A 26 9.77 -13.52 -8.65
C LEU A 26 10.24 -14.35 -7.45
N LYS A 27 11.53 -14.29 -7.11
CA LYS A 27 12.09 -14.98 -5.94
C LYS A 27 11.57 -14.37 -4.64
N THR A 28 11.63 -13.05 -4.49
CA THR A 28 11.09 -12.34 -3.31
C THR A 28 9.59 -12.60 -3.14
N SER A 29 8.85 -12.70 -4.25
CA SER A 29 7.41 -13.04 -4.21
C SER A 29 7.15 -14.43 -3.63
N ALA A 30 7.94 -15.43 -4.02
CA ALA A 30 7.82 -16.79 -3.52
C ALA A 30 8.19 -16.87 -2.03
N GLU A 31 9.23 -16.14 -1.61
CA GLU A 31 9.65 -16.06 -0.21
C GLU A 31 8.59 -15.38 0.67
N VAL A 32 8.03 -14.25 0.21
CA VAL A 32 6.94 -13.54 0.90
C VAL A 32 5.68 -14.39 1.00
N VAL A 33 5.35 -15.19 -0.02
CA VAL A 33 4.22 -16.13 0.02
C VAL A 33 4.50 -17.28 1.00
N LYS A 34 5.74 -17.79 1.01
CA LYS A 34 6.17 -18.91 1.87
C LYS A 34 6.22 -18.52 3.34
N GLU A 35 6.85 -17.38 3.68
CA GLU A 35 6.78 -16.79 5.03
C GLU A 35 5.36 -16.31 5.36
N GLY A 36 4.57 -16.00 4.33
CA GLY A 36 3.16 -15.58 4.34
C GLY A 36 2.21 -16.58 5.00
N ALA A 37 2.38 -17.87 4.72
CA ALA A 37 1.49 -18.93 5.20
C ALA A 37 1.40 -19.06 6.74
N GLU A 38 2.36 -18.54 7.50
CA GLU A 38 2.47 -18.80 8.94
C GLU A 38 1.80 -17.76 9.88
N ARG A 39 1.27 -16.61 9.41
CA ARG A 39 0.71 -15.57 10.32
C ARG A 39 -0.52 -14.86 9.72
N VAL A 40 -1.71 -15.15 10.24
CA VAL A 40 -3.00 -14.67 9.73
C VAL A 40 -3.54 -13.52 10.60
N SER A 41 -3.49 -12.29 10.09
CA SER A 41 -4.58 -11.28 10.11
C SER A 41 -4.10 -9.91 9.58
N GLU A 42 -2.84 -9.52 9.79
CA GLU A 42 -2.22 -8.30 9.21
C GLU A 42 -1.78 -8.48 7.74
N LYS A 43 -1.65 -9.73 7.28
CA LYS A 43 -1.13 -10.06 5.94
C LYS A 43 -2.08 -9.89 4.77
N THR A 44 -3.40 -9.80 5.00
CA THR A 44 -4.38 -9.66 3.90
C THR A 44 -4.24 -8.31 3.21
N VAL A 45 -4.02 -7.25 3.99
CA VAL A 45 -3.92 -5.88 3.48
C VAL A 45 -2.62 -5.68 2.71
N TYR A 46 -1.49 -6.02 3.34
CA TYR A 46 -0.17 -5.96 2.71
C TYR A 46 -0.13 -6.82 1.44
N GLY A 47 -0.61 -8.06 1.53
CA GLY A 47 -0.67 -8.98 0.40
C GLY A 47 -1.51 -8.46 -0.76
N SER A 48 -2.68 -7.87 -0.47
CA SER A 48 -3.58 -7.31 -1.50
C SER A 48 -3.00 -6.07 -2.17
N ARG A 49 -2.42 -5.15 -1.38
CA ARG A 49 -1.80 -3.94 -1.90
C ARG A 49 -0.54 -4.25 -2.70
N LEU A 50 0.29 -5.17 -2.22
CA LEU A 50 1.45 -5.68 -2.94
C LEU A 50 1.05 -6.37 -4.25
N ALA A 51 0.00 -7.21 -4.22
CA ALA A 51 -0.50 -7.88 -5.42
C ALA A 51 -0.99 -6.89 -6.47
N LYS A 52 -1.71 -5.84 -6.06
CA LYS A 52 -2.17 -4.77 -6.95
C LYS A 52 -1.01 -4.02 -7.59
N LEU A 53 -0.05 -3.55 -6.78
CA LEU A 53 1.13 -2.85 -7.29
C LEU A 53 1.95 -3.72 -8.25
N LYS A 54 2.09 -5.01 -7.95
CA LYS A 54 2.77 -5.97 -8.85
C LYS A 54 2.02 -6.19 -10.16
N TRP A 55 0.69 -6.21 -10.12
CA TRP A 55 -0.12 -6.32 -11.33
C TRP A 55 0.07 -5.10 -12.22
N GLU A 56 0.03 -3.90 -11.64
CA GLU A 56 0.28 -2.63 -12.34
C GLU A 56 1.71 -2.57 -12.91
N TYR A 57 2.72 -2.95 -12.12
CA TYR A 57 4.12 -3.05 -12.56
C TYR A 57 4.27 -3.97 -13.77
N ARG A 58 3.69 -5.19 -13.72
CA ARG A 58 3.71 -6.12 -14.85
C ARG A 58 2.96 -5.59 -16.07
N GLY A 59 1.90 -4.80 -15.87
CA GLY A 59 1.20 -4.12 -16.94
C GLY A 59 2.13 -3.17 -17.69
N ILE A 60 2.81 -2.29 -16.95
CA ILE A 60 3.77 -1.32 -17.50
C ILE A 60 4.93 -2.04 -18.21
N GLN A 61 5.48 -3.12 -17.64
CA GLN A 61 6.52 -3.92 -18.31
C GLN A 61 6.07 -4.42 -19.69
N LYS A 62 4.85 -4.96 -19.79
CA LYS A 62 4.29 -5.42 -21.07
C LYS A 62 4.07 -4.29 -22.06
N ASP A 63 3.69 -3.11 -21.59
CA ASP A 63 3.52 -1.94 -22.43
C ASP A 63 4.87 -1.45 -22.98
N ILE A 64 5.93 -1.48 -22.16
CA ILE A 64 7.31 -1.21 -22.59
C ILE A 64 7.77 -2.21 -23.66
N GLU A 65 7.57 -3.52 -23.44
CA GLU A 65 7.91 -4.56 -24.41
C GLU A 65 7.19 -4.36 -25.75
N ARG A 66 5.91 -4.00 -25.71
CA ARG A 66 5.11 -3.71 -26.91
C ARG A 66 5.67 -2.49 -27.65
N GLU A 67 5.99 -1.43 -26.93
CA GLU A 67 6.50 -0.19 -27.52
C GLU A 67 7.88 -0.40 -28.15
N PHE A 68 8.75 -1.21 -27.52
CA PHE A 68 10.02 -1.61 -28.13
C PHE A 68 9.85 -2.48 -29.38
N THR A 69 8.85 -3.37 -29.39
CA THR A 69 8.54 -4.18 -30.56
C THR A 69 8.08 -3.31 -31.74
N ASP A 70 7.20 -2.32 -31.49
CA ASP A 70 6.75 -1.37 -32.51
C ASP A 70 7.90 -0.49 -33.01
N LEU A 71 8.70 0.05 -32.08
CA LEU A 71 9.90 0.83 -32.40
C LEU A 71 10.86 0.04 -33.29
N GLY A 72 11.16 -1.21 -32.91
CA GLY A 72 12.04 -2.10 -33.66
C GLY A 72 11.52 -2.38 -35.07
N GLY A 73 10.21 -2.67 -35.20
CA GLY A 73 9.54 -2.88 -36.48
C GLY A 73 9.67 -1.68 -37.41
N LYS A 74 9.26 -0.49 -36.95
CA LYS A 74 9.38 0.77 -37.72
C LYS A 74 10.81 1.07 -38.12
N THR A 75 11.74 0.85 -37.19
CA THR A 75 13.16 1.10 -37.46
C THR A 75 13.69 0.13 -38.53
N TYR A 76 13.32 -1.15 -38.46
CA TYR A 76 13.68 -2.14 -39.46
C TYR A 76 13.13 -1.80 -40.84
N ASP A 77 11.84 -1.45 -40.92
CA ASP A 77 11.18 -1.09 -42.18
C ASP A 77 11.85 0.14 -42.83
N LEU A 78 12.13 1.19 -42.05
CA LEU A 78 12.80 2.39 -42.54
C LEU A 78 14.22 2.13 -43.02
N LEU A 79 14.96 1.23 -42.37
CA LEU A 79 16.29 0.81 -42.84
C LEU A 79 16.20 0.05 -44.16
N CYS A 80 15.26 -0.89 -44.29
CA CYS A 80 15.04 -1.65 -45.52
C CYS A 80 14.67 -0.74 -46.70
N GLU A 81 13.94 0.34 -46.43
CA GLU A 81 13.58 1.37 -47.42
C GLU A 81 14.67 2.42 -47.69
N ASN A 82 15.82 2.36 -47.02
CA ASN A 82 16.88 3.39 -47.03
C ASN A 82 16.38 4.80 -46.61
N ARG A 83 15.37 4.87 -45.74
CA ARG A 83 14.74 6.11 -45.24
C ARG A 83 15.25 6.50 -43.85
N GLU A 84 16.55 6.36 -43.62
CA GLU A 84 17.18 6.65 -42.33
C GLU A 84 16.93 8.10 -41.85
N ALA A 85 16.80 9.05 -42.77
CA ALA A 85 16.53 10.45 -42.45
C ALA A 85 15.18 10.68 -41.75
N ASP A 86 14.22 9.76 -41.92
CA ASP A 86 12.89 9.84 -41.32
C ASP A 86 12.81 9.19 -39.93
N LEU A 87 13.87 8.49 -39.49
CA LEU A 87 13.87 7.71 -38.24
C LEU A 87 13.42 8.54 -37.03
N GLU A 88 14.03 9.70 -36.81
CA GLU A 88 13.70 10.54 -35.65
C GLU A 88 12.25 11.02 -35.67
N LYS A 89 11.72 11.29 -36.86
CA LYS A 89 10.34 11.75 -37.06
C LYS A 89 9.34 10.61 -36.80
N GLU A 90 9.61 9.41 -37.31
CA GLU A 90 8.67 8.28 -37.24
C GLU A 90 8.78 7.48 -35.93
N THR A 91 9.94 7.51 -35.26
CA THR A 91 10.19 6.79 -34.00
C THR A 91 10.16 7.69 -32.76
N GLY A 92 10.17 9.01 -32.94
CA GLY A 92 10.24 9.97 -31.84
C GLY A 92 9.10 9.79 -30.83
N GLU A 93 7.88 9.53 -31.29
CA GLU A 93 6.74 9.27 -30.40
C GLU A 93 6.92 8.00 -29.55
N ASN A 94 7.44 6.93 -30.16
CA ASN A 94 7.73 5.68 -29.46
C ASN A 94 8.77 5.89 -28.35
N ILE A 95 9.83 6.65 -28.65
CA ILE A 95 10.88 6.98 -27.68
C ILE A 95 10.32 7.82 -26.51
N GLN A 96 9.42 8.78 -26.78
CA GLN A 96 8.80 9.56 -25.71
C GLN A 96 7.90 8.71 -24.81
N LYS A 97 7.11 7.80 -25.40
CA LYS A 97 6.28 6.86 -24.64
C LYS A 97 7.12 5.92 -23.79
N LEU A 98 8.22 5.38 -24.32
CA LEU A 98 9.15 4.54 -23.57
C LEU A 98 9.68 5.28 -22.33
N ARG A 99 10.15 6.53 -22.48
CA ARG A 99 10.62 7.32 -21.32
C ARG A 99 9.55 7.54 -20.27
N PHE A 100 8.30 7.76 -20.70
CA PHE A 100 7.18 7.94 -19.78
C PHE A 100 6.89 6.65 -19.01
N LEU A 101 6.81 5.51 -19.72
CA LEU A 101 6.56 4.20 -19.12
C LEU A 101 7.70 3.77 -18.18
N GLU A 102 8.96 4.05 -18.54
CA GLU A 102 10.13 3.82 -17.67
C GLU A 102 10.00 4.59 -16.35
N LYS A 103 9.62 5.86 -16.42
CA LYS A 103 9.40 6.68 -15.22
C LYS A 103 8.25 6.18 -14.35
N ASP A 104 7.16 5.75 -14.97
CA ASP A 104 6.04 5.15 -14.25
C ASP A 104 6.42 3.82 -13.60
N LEU A 105 7.26 3.02 -14.28
CA LEU A 105 7.82 1.79 -13.72
C LEU A 105 8.68 2.09 -12.49
N GLU A 106 9.58 3.08 -12.54
CA GLU A 106 10.39 3.53 -11.40
C GLU A 106 9.53 4.01 -10.22
N ASN A 107 8.43 4.71 -10.49
CA ASN A 107 7.48 5.12 -9.45
C ASN A 107 6.88 3.90 -8.76
N LYS A 108 6.44 2.89 -9.54
CA LYS A 108 5.92 1.64 -8.98
C LYS A 108 6.97 0.86 -8.21
N GLU A 109 8.22 0.82 -8.66
CA GLU A 109 9.33 0.20 -7.90
C GLU A 109 9.49 0.86 -6.53
N ARG A 110 9.50 2.20 -6.47
CA ARG A 110 9.57 2.95 -5.21
C ARG A 110 8.37 2.70 -4.30
N GLU A 111 7.16 2.67 -4.86
CA GLU A 111 5.95 2.36 -4.09
C GLU A 111 6.05 0.97 -3.44
N ILE A 112 6.55 -0.03 -4.16
CA ILE A 112 6.66 -1.37 -3.60
C ILE A 112 7.82 -1.48 -2.58
N GLU A 113 8.95 -0.80 -2.79
CA GLU A 113 10.07 -0.76 -1.83
C GLU A 113 9.69 -0.07 -0.51
N GLN A 114 8.82 0.94 -0.58
CA GLN A 114 8.35 1.67 0.59
C GLN A 114 7.24 0.92 1.33
N LEU A 115 6.52 0.02 0.67
CA LEU A 115 5.37 -0.67 1.25
C LEU A 115 5.69 -1.40 2.57
N PRO A 116 6.78 -2.17 2.72
CA PRO A 116 7.13 -2.79 4.00
C PRO A 116 7.34 -1.77 5.12
N LYS A 117 7.98 -0.63 4.84
CA LYS A 117 8.26 0.43 5.82
C LYS A 117 6.99 1.10 6.33
N VAL A 118 6.01 1.30 5.44
CA VAL A 118 4.69 1.83 5.81
C VAL A 118 3.97 0.88 6.76
N PHE A 119 4.00 -0.42 6.46
CA PHE A 119 3.39 -1.43 7.32
C PHE A 119 4.13 -1.61 8.64
N GLU A 120 5.47 -1.49 8.66
CA GLU A 120 6.25 -1.48 9.91
C GLU A 120 5.88 -0.28 10.80
N MET A 121 5.62 0.89 10.21
CA MET A 121 5.22 2.10 10.92
C MET A 121 3.77 2.02 11.46
N GLU A 122 2.89 1.30 10.76
CA GLU A 122 1.51 1.01 11.20
C GLU A 122 1.44 -0.14 12.21
N SER A 123 2.36 -1.11 12.13
CA SER A 123 2.52 -2.15 13.14
C SER A 123 3.34 -1.61 14.30
N ILE A 124 2.69 -0.86 15.20
CA ILE A 124 3.24 -0.68 16.54
C ILE A 124 3.55 -2.09 17.07
N ASP A 125 4.82 -2.37 17.37
CA ASP A 125 5.28 -3.70 17.80
C ASP A 125 4.35 -4.23 18.90
N LYS A 126 3.66 -5.35 18.64
CA LYS A 126 2.73 -5.96 19.60
C LYS A 126 3.41 -6.23 20.94
N ARG A 127 4.73 -6.42 20.98
CA ARG A 127 5.50 -6.54 22.24
C ARG A 127 5.56 -5.21 22.97
N ASN A 128 5.88 -4.12 22.27
CA ASN A 128 5.89 -2.77 22.86
C ASN A 128 4.48 -2.33 23.27
N ILE A 129 3.41 -2.67 22.53
CA ILE A 129 2.02 -2.40 22.97
C ILE A 129 1.70 -3.21 24.23
N GLN A 130 2.09 -4.49 24.30
CA GLN A 130 1.82 -5.31 25.48
C GLN A 130 2.54 -4.78 26.72
N ASP A 131 3.78 -4.31 26.57
CA ASP A 131 4.54 -3.74 27.67
C ASP A 131 4.02 -2.34 28.04
N LEU A 132 3.68 -1.49 27.06
CA LEU A 132 2.98 -0.20 27.29
C LEU A 132 1.61 -0.40 27.98
N LYS A 133 0.87 -1.44 27.58
CA LYS A 133 -0.41 -1.79 28.19
C LYS A 133 -0.21 -2.23 29.64
N LYS A 134 0.80 -3.07 29.91
CA LYS A 134 1.14 -3.48 31.29
C LYS A 134 1.59 -2.32 32.16
N ASP A 135 2.41 -1.41 31.63
CA ASP A 135 2.89 -0.24 32.38
C ASP A 135 1.74 0.73 32.69
N LEU A 136 0.83 0.92 31.73
CA LEU A 136 -0.37 1.73 31.95
C LEU A 136 -1.33 1.07 32.94
N GLU A 137 -1.52 -0.25 32.85
CA GLU A 137 -2.31 -1.03 33.79
C GLU A 137 -1.73 -1.01 35.21
N ALA A 138 -0.40 -1.06 35.35
CA ALA A 138 0.28 -0.92 36.63
C ALA A 138 0.09 0.48 37.24
N GLY A 139 -0.04 1.51 36.40
CA GLY A 139 -0.39 2.88 36.79
C GLY A 139 -1.89 3.14 36.99
N GLY A 140 -2.76 2.13 36.81
CA GLY A 140 -4.22 2.24 36.98
C GLY A 140 -5.00 2.71 35.75
N GLY A 141 -4.34 2.92 34.61
CA GLY A 141 -4.98 3.17 33.32
C GLY A 141 -5.26 1.88 32.54
N ALA A 142 -6.00 1.98 31.44
CA ALA A 142 -6.28 0.87 30.54
C ALA A 142 -6.35 1.39 29.10
N ILE A 143 -5.93 0.54 28.16
CA ILE A 143 -6.14 0.72 26.73
C ILE A 143 -6.85 -0.52 26.22
N GLU A 144 -8.01 -0.32 25.60
CA GLU A 144 -8.82 -1.39 25.04
C GLU A 144 -9.34 -1.01 23.67
N GLN A 145 -9.53 -2.00 22.82
CA GLN A 145 -10.08 -1.83 21.48
C GLN A 145 -11.42 -2.55 21.37
N THR A 146 -12.41 -1.90 20.77
CA THR A 146 -13.72 -2.48 20.49
C THR A 146 -14.17 -2.16 19.08
N VAL A 147 -15.12 -2.94 18.56
CA VAL A 147 -15.68 -2.75 17.21
C VAL A 147 -17.09 -2.20 17.32
N ILE A 148 -17.45 -1.25 16.46
CA ILE A 148 -18.82 -0.78 16.29
C ILE A 148 -19.59 -1.81 15.47
N GLU A 149 -20.54 -2.49 16.12
CA GLU A 149 -21.43 -3.48 15.48
C GLU A 149 -22.78 -2.87 15.10
N ASP A 150 -23.57 -3.58 14.29
CA ASP A 150 -24.88 -3.12 13.77
C ASP A 150 -25.86 -2.65 14.86
N LYS A 151 -25.78 -3.24 16.05
CA LYS A 151 -26.66 -2.93 17.19
C LYS A 151 -26.02 -1.96 18.19
N SER A 152 -24.85 -1.41 17.89
CA SER A 152 -24.18 -0.48 18.77
C SER A 152 -25.01 0.79 18.95
N PRO A 153 -25.24 1.27 20.18
CA PRO A 153 -25.90 2.55 20.43
C PRO A 153 -25.14 3.76 19.87
N PHE A 154 -23.90 3.57 19.44
CA PHE A 154 -22.99 4.63 18.97
C PHE A 154 -22.98 4.72 17.44
N LEU A 155 -23.49 3.69 16.73
CA LEU A 155 -23.52 3.65 15.27
C LEU A 155 -24.24 4.88 14.69
N GLY A 156 -23.55 5.60 13.81
CA GLY A 156 -24.06 6.80 13.13
C GLY A 156 -24.04 8.10 13.97
N LYS A 157 -23.66 8.04 15.25
CA LYS A 157 -23.56 9.22 16.12
C LYS A 157 -22.18 9.87 16.03
N LYS A 158 -22.13 11.19 16.24
CA LYS A 158 -20.87 11.93 16.35
C LYS A 158 -20.26 11.76 17.75
N LEU A 159 -18.93 11.86 17.86
CA LEU A 159 -18.23 11.77 19.14
C LEU A 159 -18.74 12.80 20.15
N LYS A 160 -19.10 14.02 19.73
CA LYS A 160 -19.67 15.05 20.63
C LYS A 160 -21.09 14.75 21.11
N GLU A 161 -21.81 13.84 20.45
CA GLU A 161 -23.21 13.52 20.76
C GLU A 161 -23.34 12.38 21.78
N ILE A 162 -22.24 11.66 22.02
CA ILE A 162 -22.18 10.56 22.98
C ILE A 162 -21.62 11.02 24.32
N LYS A 163 -22.07 10.38 25.40
CA LYS A 163 -21.55 10.60 26.75
C LYS A 163 -20.68 9.43 27.14
N LEU A 164 -19.37 9.60 27.01
CA LEU A 164 -18.38 8.68 27.56
C LEU A 164 -18.25 8.87 29.07
N PRO A 165 -17.83 7.84 29.81
CA PRO A 165 -17.41 7.96 31.21
C PRO A 165 -16.33 9.04 31.42
N GLU A 166 -16.31 9.70 32.58
CA GLU A 166 -15.51 10.90 32.85
C GLU A 166 -14.02 10.76 32.54
N ASP A 167 -13.42 9.61 32.84
CA ASP A 167 -11.99 9.35 32.63
C ASP A 167 -11.74 8.43 31.43
N THR A 168 -12.53 8.55 30.34
CA THR A 168 -12.35 7.79 29.10
C THR A 168 -12.24 8.70 27.88
N LEU A 169 -11.24 8.42 27.05
CA LEU A 169 -11.00 9.08 25.77
C LEU A 169 -11.05 8.06 24.63
N VAL A 170 -11.60 8.47 23.49
CA VAL A 170 -11.38 7.76 22.22
C VAL A 170 -10.06 8.26 21.65
N GLY A 171 -9.05 7.38 21.62
CA GLY A 171 -7.74 7.72 21.07
C GLY A 171 -7.74 7.73 19.56
N THR A 172 -8.21 6.64 18.95
CA THR A 172 -8.21 6.47 17.49
C THR A 172 -9.40 5.64 17.04
N ILE A 173 -9.80 5.84 15.79
CA ILE A 173 -10.73 4.98 15.07
C ILE A 173 -10.00 4.41 13.86
N VAL A 174 -10.01 3.10 13.69
CA VAL A 174 -9.51 2.46 12.47
C VAL A 174 -10.68 2.09 11.59
N ARG A 175 -10.74 2.67 10.39
CA ARG A 175 -11.80 2.47 9.39
C ARG A 175 -11.16 2.21 8.04
N GLU A 176 -11.61 1.17 7.35
CA GLU A 176 -11.08 0.81 6.02
C GLU A 176 -9.54 0.82 5.95
N GLU A 177 -8.91 0.39 7.07
CA GLU A 177 -7.45 0.29 7.24
C GLU A 177 -6.70 1.62 7.43
N GLU A 178 -7.41 2.76 7.53
CA GLU A 178 -6.82 4.05 7.91
C GLU A 178 -7.02 4.37 9.40
N VAL A 179 -6.02 4.98 10.03
CA VAL A 179 -6.09 5.49 11.40
C VAL A 179 -6.61 6.92 11.40
N ILE A 180 -7.78 7.13 12.00
CA ILE A 180 -8.44 8.42 12.17
C ILE A 180 -8.26 8.87 13.61
N ILE A 181 -7.78 10.10 13.81
CA ILE A 181 -7.83 10.78 15.12
C ILE A 181 -9.18 11.49 15.19
N PRO A 182 -10.14 10.98 15.98
CA PRO A 182 -11.49 11.50 15.96
C PRO A 182 -11.58 12.86 16.65
N ASP A 183 -12.33 13.77 16.04
CA ASP A 183 -12.77 15.01 16.64
C ASP A 183 -14.26 14.94 17.03
N GLY A 184 -14.81 16.02 17.56
CA GLY A 184 -16.21 16.08 17.95
C GLY A 184 -17.20 15.86 16.80
N GLU A 185 -16.81 16.09 15.54
CA GLU A 185 -17.67 15.89 14.37
C GLU A 185 -17.58 14.48 13.79
N THR A 186 -16.57 13.71 14.18
CA THR A 186 -16.33 12.36 13.69
C THR A 186 -17.46 11.43 14.09
N ALA A 187 -18.17 10.90 13.08
CA ALA A 187 -19.27 9.95 13.28
C ALA A 187 -18.77 8.51 13.24
N PHE A 188 -19.26 7.68 14.16
CA PHE A 188 -18.98 6.25 14.19
C PHE A 188 -19.71 5.51 13.06
N GLN A 189 -19.02 4.59 12.42
CA GLN A 189 -19.53 3.76 11.33
C GLN A 189 -19.41 2.28 11.64
N LEU A 190 -20.18 1.46 10.93
CA LEU A 190 -20.18 0.02 11.09
C LEU A 190 -18.79 -0.54 10.79
N GLY A 191 -18.25 -1.38 11.67
CA GLY A 191 -16.94 -1.99 11.52
C GLY A 191 -15.77 -1.12 11.99
N ASP A 192 -16.02 0.11 12.43
CA ASP A 192 -15.00 0.96 13.06
C ASP A 192 -14.36 0.24 14.25
N LYS A 193 -13.03 0.17 14.27
CA LYS A 193 -12.29 -0.32 15.44
C LYS A 193 -11.87 0.89 16.28
N VAL A 194 -12.53 1.06 17.41
CA VAL A 194 -12.37 2.21 18.30
C VAL A 194 -11.40 1.84 19.42
N THR A 195 -10.34 2.63 19.58
CA THR A 195 -9.39 2.50 20.68
C THR A 195 -9.79 3.44 21.81
N LEU A 196 -10.03 2.89 22.99
CA LEU A 196 -10.36 3.60 24.21
C LEU A 196 -9.18 3.61 25.17
N LEU A 197 -8.98 4.72 25.84
CA LEU A 197 -7.93 4.89 26.82
C LEU A 197 -8.43 5.71 28.00
N GLY A 198 -8.03 5.34 29.22
CA GLY A 198 -8.61 5.94 30.42
C GLY A 198 -8.36 5.15 31.68
N LYS A 199 -9.11 5.44 32.75
CA LYS A 199 -9.12 4.58 33.95
C LYS A 199 -9.79 3.26 33.64
N ARG A 200 -9.23 2.16 34.15
CA ARG A 200 -9.72 0.79 33.86
C ARG A 200 -11.23 0.63 34.02
N LYS A 201 -11.79 1.08 35.15
CA LYS A 201 -13.24 0.98 35.44
C LYS A 201 -14.12 1.74 34.45
N ASP A 202 -13.61 2.82 33.88
CA ASP A 202 -14.36 3.71 33.00
C ASP A 202 -14.25 3.26 31.55
N VAL A 203 -13.08 2.75 31.16
CA VAL A 203 -12.88 2.07 29.86
C VAL A 203 -13.78 0.82 29.77
N GLU A 204 -13.84 -0.01 30.82
CA GLU A 204 -14.73 -1.18 30.85
C GLU A 204 -16.21 -0.79 30.66
N LYS A 205 -16.69 0.25 31.38
CA LYS A 205 -18.05 0.79 31.19
C LYS A 205 -18.29 1.36 29.79
N ALA A 206 -17.29 2.03 29.21
CA ALA A 206 -17.41 2.58 27.86
C ALA A 206 -17.57 1.47 26.82
N ILE A 207 -16.83 0.35 26.98
CA ILE A 207 -16.99 -0.83 26.12
C ILE A 207 -18.40 -1.42 26.27
N GLU A 208 -18.92 -1.51 27.49
CA GLU A 208 -20.30 -1.97 27.75
C GLU A 208 -21.36 -1.07 27.11
N GLN A 209 -21.11 0.24 27.00
CA GLN A 209 -22.02 1.18 26.31
C GLN A 209 -21.95 1.05 24.79
N ILE A 210 -20.77 0.72 24.26
CA ILE A 210 -20.54 0.58 22.82
C ILE A 210 -21.09 -0.75 22.31
N ARG A 211 -20.88 -1.83 23.08
CA ARG A 211 -21.33 -3.17 22.70
C ARG A 211 -22.82 -3.36 22.97
N PRO A 212 -23.55 -4.06 22.09
CA PRO A 212 -24.93 -4.41 22.37
C PRO A 212 -25.02 -5.31 23.60
N GLN A 213 -25.88 -4.96 24.55
CA GLN A 213 -26.35 -5.93 25.54
C GLN A 213 -27.40 -6.81 24.84
N CYS A 214 -27.11 -8.11 24.73
CA CYS A 214 -28.07 -9.11 24.28
C CYS A 214 -29.26 -9.22 25.24
#